data_AF-A0A0L8HU88-F1
#
_entry.id   AF-A0A0L8HU88-F1
#
_cell.length_a   1.000
_cell.length_b   1.000
_cell.length_c   1.000
_cell.angle_alpha   90.00
_cell.angle_beta   90.00
_cell.angle_gamma   90.00
#
_symmetry.space_group_name_H-M   'P 1'
#
loop_
_entity.id
_entity.type
_entity.pdbx_description
1 polymer ?
#
loop_
_entity_poly.entity_id
_entity_poly.type
_entity_poly.pdbx_seq_one_letter_code
_entity_poly.pdbx_strand_id
1 'polypeptide(L)'
;LLSEVNSNDFFLPAEMVPNESSKALLTNENKTHPTSDGLSTDIGNRSTCPWSLKIIHNSTYFPPTFTEVVCRCKQCLSSDHNHYCTTIYSKMAILQRTGECIDGMYVYKPSVIEVATACVCAQKVSVISEVNQYAE
;
A
#
# COMPACT_ATOMS: atom_id res chain seq x y z
N LEU A 1 38.60 -14.57 6.16
CA LEU A 1 38.05 -13.31 6.70
C LEU A 1 36.75 -13.70 7.39
N LEU A 2 36.65 -13.50 8.70
CA LEU A 2 35.37 -13.61 9.40
C LEU A 2 34.58 -12.36 9.04
N SER A 3 33.46 -12.50 8.32
CA SER A 3 32.55 -11.39 8.10
C SER A 3 32.05 -10.91 9.45
N GLU A 4 32.24 -9.62 9.74
CA GLU A 4 31.65 -8.98 10.91
C GLU A 4 30.13 -9.01 10.72
N VAL A 5 29.45 -9.91 11.42
CA VAL A 5 27.99 -9.95 11.45
C VAL A 5 27.53 -8.68 12.17
N ASN A 6 26.96 -7.74 11.42
CA ASN A 6 26.40 -6.56 12.02
C ASN A 6 25.12 -6.96 12.77
N SER A 7 24.94 -6.47 14.00
CA SER A 7 23.85 -6.90 14.89
C SER A 7 22.43 -6.66 14.34
N ASN A 8 22.29 -5.92 13.25
CA ASN A 8 21.01 -5.56 12.62
C ASN A 8 20.75 -6.31 11.30
N ASP A 9 21.59 -7.29 10.97
CA ASP A 9 21.45 -8.08 9.76
C ASP A 9 20.59 -9.32 10.02
N PHE A 10 19.65 -9.56 9.11
CA PHE A 10 18.76 -10.71 9.14
C PHE A 10 19.14 -11.67 8.01
N PHE A 11 19.30 -12.94 8.33
CA PHE A 11 19.74 -13.96 7.38
C PHE A 11 18.56 -14.86 7.04
N LEU A 12 18.20 -14.91 5.75
CA LEU A 12 17.12 -15.75 5.26
C LEU A 12 17.66 -16.78 4.26
N PRO A 13 17.26 -18.06 4.37
CA PRO A 13 17.63 -19.09 3.39
C PRO A 13 17.10 -18.76 2.00
N ALA A 14 17.83 -19.18 0.95
CA ALA A 14 17.38 -19.01 -0.43
C ALA A 14 16.02 -19.68 -0.71
N GLU A 15 15.68 -20.74 0.03
CA GLU A 15 14.40 -21.46 -0.09
C GLU A 15 13.21 -20.65 0.43
N MET A 16 13.45 -19.67 1.32
CA MET A 16 12.41 -18.76 1.81
C MET A 16 12.15 -17.59 0.85
N VAL A 17 13.00 -17.41 -0.17
CA VAL A 17 12.74 -16.47 -1.26
C VAL A 17 11.70 -17.11 -2.17
N PRO A 18 10.52 -16.49 -2.37
CA PRO A 18 9.52 -17.06 -3.25
C PRO A 18 10.06 -17.13 -4.66
N ASN A 19 9.71 -18.21 -5.36
CA ASN A 19 9.96 -18.23 -6.79
C ASN A 19 9.05 -17.20 -7.50
N GLU A 20 9.54 -16.63 -8.58
CA GLU A 20 8.83 -15.71 -9.49
C GLU A 20 7.51 -16.30 -10.06
N SER A 21 7.27 -17.61 -9.88
CA SER A 21 6.06 -18.31 -10.34
C SER A 21 4.86 -18.11 -9.41
N SER A 22 5.03 -17.49 -8.24
CA SER A 22 3.91 -16.97 -7.46
C SER A 22 3.36 -15.69 -8.10
N LYS A 23 2.93 -15.80 -9.37
CA LYS A 23 2.10 -14.80 -10.06
C LYS A 23 1.05 -14.37 -9.07
N ALA A 24 1.12 -13.09 -8.66
CA ALA A 24 0.09 -12.46 -7.86
C ALA A 24 -1.24 -12.93 -8.42
N LEU A 25 -2.04 -13.61 -7.58
CA LEU A 25 -3.43 -13.86 -7.88
C LEU A 25 -4.05 -12.47 -8.00
N LEU A 26 -4.02 -11.92 -9.21
CA LEU A 26 -4.78 -10.76 -9.61
C LEU A 26 -6.23 -11.22 -9.44
N THR A 27 -6.74 -11.02 -8.23
CA THR A 27 -8.17 -11.16 -7.98
C THR A 27 -8.76 -10.06 -8.81
N ASN A 28 -9.41 -10.48 -9.90
CA ASN A 28 -9.92 -9.63 -10.99
C ASN A 28 -10.29 -8.24 -10.48
N GLU A 29 -9.62 -7.21 -11.02
CA GLU A 29 -9.92 -5.80 -10.80
C GLU A 29 -11.35 -5.53 -11.27
N ASN A 30 -12.34 -5.83 -10.45
CA ASN A 30 -13.70 -5.45 -10.74
C ASN A 30 -13.81 -3.95 -10.41
N LYS A 31 -13.32 -3.09 -11.31
CA LYS A 31 -13.48 -1.62 -11.28
C LYS A 31 -14.94 -1.18 -11.37
N THR A 32 -15.87 -2.12 -11.40
CA THR A 32 -17.30 -1.86 -11.36
C THR A 32 -17.64 -1.16 -10.06
N HIS A 33 -18.38 -0.06 -10.14
CA HIS A 33 -18.88 0.65 -8.97
C HIS A 33 -19.91 -0.25 -8.26
N PRO A 34 -19.78 -0.55 -6.95
CA PRO A 34 -20.81 -1.32 -6.27
C PRO A 34 -22.10 -0.51 -6.20
N THR A 35 -23.16 -1.04 -6.80
CA THR A 35 -24.52 -0.51 -6.67
C THR A 35 -25.13 -1.07 -5.38
N SER A 36 -25.02 -0.29 -4.30
CA SER A 36 -25.75 -0.27 -2.99
C SER A 36 -26.34 -1.54 -2.33
N ASP A 37 -26.70 -2.63 -2.99
CA ASP A 37 -27.73 -3.54 -2.44
C ASP A 37 -27.21 -4.89 -1.90
N GLY A 38 -25.93 -4.97 -1.52
CA GLY A 38 -25.34 -6.16 -0.89
C GLY A 38 -24.78 -5.88 0.50
N LEU A 39 -25.27 -6.59 1.52
CA LEU A 39 -24.70 -6.57 2.87
C LEU A 39 -23.33 -7.27 2.87
N SER A 40 -22.29 -6.60 2.37
CA SER A 40 -20.91 -7.09 2.43
C SER A 40 -20.37 -6.91 3.86
N THR A 41 -19.71 -7.90 4.43
CA THR A 41 -18.96 -7.72 5.69
C THR A 41 -17.61 -7.04 5.46
N ASP A 42 -17.18 -6.89 4.21
CA ASP A 42 -15.94 -6.25 3.83
C ASP A 42 -16.06 -4.72 3.94
N ILE A 43 -15.20 -4.12 4.76
CA ILE A 43 -15.18 -2.68 5.00
C ILE A 43 -14.88 -1.89 3.72
N GLY A 44 -14.06 -2.44 2.82
CA GLY A 44 -13.73 -1.82 1.55
C GLY A 44 -14.92 -1.69 0.61
N ASN A 45 -15.83 -2.65 0.62
CA ASN A 45 -17.07 -2.56 -0.18
C ASN A 45 -18.12 -1.61 0.42
N ARG A 46 -18.12 -1.42 1.74
CA ARG A 46 -19.11 -0.58 2.46
C ARG A 46 -18.67 0.88 2.66
N SER A 47 -17.42 1.20 2.36
CA SER A 47 -16.90 2.56 2.44
C SER A 47 -17.62 3.50 1.47
N THR A 48 -17.77 4.77 1.84
CA THR A 48 -18.16 5.84 0.88
C THR A 48 -17.13 6.04 -0.22
N CYS A 49 -15.92 5.52 -0.04
CA CYS A 49 -14.88 5.43 -1.05
C CYS A 49 -14.45 3.98 -1.20
N PRO A 50 -15.21 3.15 -1.95
CA PRO A 50 -14.89 1.74 -2.05
C PRO A 50 -13.51 1.48 -2.65
N TRP A 51 -12.86 0.41 -2.22
CA TRP A 51 -11.56 -0.02 -2.76
C TRP A 51 -11.53 -1.50 -3.10
N SER A 52 -10.59 -1.88 -3.97
CA SER A 52 -10.20 -3.27 -4.22
C SER A 52 -8.82 -3.55 -3.62
N LEU A 53 -8.53 -4.81 -3.33
CA LEU A 53 -7.21 -5.24 -2.90
C LEU A 53 -6.35 -5.61 -4.11
N LYS A 54 -5.10 -5.18 -4.10
CA LYS A 54 -4.06 -5.51 -5.07
C LYS A 54 -2.92 -6.18 -4.35
N ILE A 55 -2.67 -7.45 -4.66
CA ILE A 55 -1.53 -8.18 -4.14
C ILE A 55 -0.28 -7.75 -4.92
N ILE A 56 0.74 -7.30 -4.21
CA ILE A 56 2.03 -6.90 -4.74
C ILE A 56 3.07 -7.95 -4.34
N HIS A 57 3.93 -8.29 -5.28
CA HIS A 57 5.04 -9.21 -5.07
C HIS A 57 6.36 -8.50 -5.35
N ASN A 58 7.30 -8.57 -4.40
CA ASN A 58 8.66 -8.10 -4.53
C ASN A 58 9.61 -9.09 -3.86
N SER A 59 10.35 -9.85 -4.67
CA SER A 59 11.29 -10.88 -4.21
C SER A 59 12.49 -10.33 -3.42
N THR A 60 12.69 -9.01 -3.40
CA THR A 60 13.71 -8.35 -2.57
C THR A 60 13.21 -8.00 -1.17
N TYR A 61 11.92 -8.17 -0.87
CA TYR A 61 11.35 -7.86 0.44
C TYR A 61 11.06 -9.14 1.22
N PHE A 62 11.01 -9.03 2.54
CA PHE A 62 10.37 -10.01 3.40
C PHE A 62 9.40 -9.30 4.38
N PRO A 63 8.11 -9.70 4.44
CA PRO A 63 7.50 -10.67 3.55
C PRO A 63 7.50 -10.18 2.08
N PRO A 64 7.68 -11.08 1.12
CA PRO A 64 7.83 -10.75 -0.30
C PRO A 64 6.50 -10.41 -0.98
N THR A 65 5.39 -10.77 -0.35
CA THR A 65 4.05 -10.46 -0.81
C THR A 65 3.34 -9.61 0.22
N PHE A 66 2.73 -8.52 -0.22
CA PHE A 66 1.91 -7.64 0.61
C PHE A 66 0.72 -7.12 -0.21
N THR A 67 -0.25 -6.53 0.46
CA THR A 67 -1.50 -6.07 -0.18
C THR A 67 -1.63 -4.57 -0.08
N GLU A 68 -1.92 -3.93 -1.20
CA GLU A 68 -2.32 -2.53 -1.28
C GLU A 68 -3.79 -2.39 -1.65
N VAL A 69 -4.39 -1.25 -1.29
CA VAL A 69 -5.73 -0.89 -1.76
C VAL A 69 -5.66 -0.03 -3.01
N VAL A 70 -6.69 -0.15 -3.85
CA VAL A 70 -6.89 0.71 -5.03
C VAL A 70 -8.30 1.28 -4.96
N CYS A 71 -8.42 2.61 -4.91
CA CYS A 71 -9.72 3.28 -4.87
C CYS A 71 -10.49 3.02 -6.17
N ARG A 72 -11.76 2.62 -6.05
CA ARG A 72 -12.64 2.33 -7.20
C ARG A 72 -13.35 3.58 -7.72
N CYS A 73 -13.48 4.61 -6.89
CA CYS A 73 -14.21 5.84 -7.20
C CYS A 73 -13.29 7.06 -7.09
N LYS A 74 -13.59 8.12 -7.87
CA LYS A 74 -12.93 9.43 -7.72
C LYS A 74 -13.68 10.35 -6.76
N GLN A 75 -15.02 10.28 -6.79
CA GLN A 75 -15.90 11.02 -5.89
C GLN A 75 -16.47 10.05 -4.85
N CYS A 76 -16.81 10.58 -3.68
CA CYS A 76 -17.43 9.75 -2.65
C CYS A 76 -18.85 9.36 -3.04
N LEU A 77 -19.24 8.13 -2.70
CA LEU A 77 -20.62 7.67 -2.77
C LEU A 77 -21.49 8.51 -1.84
N SER A 78 -22.69 8.86 -2.33
CA SER A 78 -23.72 9.56 -1.56
C SER A 78 -23.30 10.91 -0.97
N SER A 79 -22.33 11.59 -1.58
CA SER A 79 -21.84 12.91 -1.17
C SER A 79 -22.14 13.99 -2.22
N ASP A 80 -22.33 15.21 -1.74
CA ASP A 80 -22.32 16.45 -2.50
C ASP A 80 -20.99 16.61 -3.28
N HIS A 81 -21.03 17.35 -4.39
CA HIS A 81 -20.00 17.44 -5.43
C HIS A 81 -18.60 17.94 -5.00
N ASN A 82 -18.36 18.22 -3.72
CA ASN A 82 -17.07 18.73 -3.20
C ASN A 82 -16.25 17.70 -2.39
N HIS A 83 -16.67 16.44 -2.34
CA HIS A 83 -15.87 15.39 -1.70
C HIS A 83 -15.29 14.39 -2.70
N TYR A 84 -14.04 14.03 -2.47
CA TYR A 84 -13.25 13.17 -3.34
C TYR A 84 -12.64 12.02 -2.55
N CYS A 85 -12.53 10.88 -3.22
CA CYS A 85 -11.85 9.73 -2.66
C CYS A 85 -10.34 9.91 -2.78
N THR A 86 -9.64 9.69 -1.67
CA THR A 86 -8.18 9.75 -1.60
C THR A 86 -7.63 8.50 -0.92
N THR A 87 -6.45 8.06 -1.36
CA THR A 87 -5.75 6.91 -0.79
C THR A 87 -5.04 7.33 0.50
N ILE A 88 -5.15 6.50 1.54
CA ILE A 88 -4.36 6.62 2.76
C ILE A 88 -3.21 5.63 2.70
N TYR A 89 -2.01 6.15 2.95
CA TYR A 89 -0.79 5.38 3.06
C TYR A 89 -0.40 5.21 4.53
N SER A 90 -0.05 3.98 4.89
CA SER A 90 0.47 3.64 6.22
C SER A 90 1.89 3.09 6.10
N LYS A 91 2.70 3.32 7.14
CA LYS A 91 4.05 2.77 7.23
C LYS A 91 3.99 1.27 7.55
N MET A 92 4.64 0.45 6.75
CA MET A 92 4.81 -0.99 6.96
C MET A 92 6.30 -1.31 7.12
N ALA A 93 6.65 -2.01 8.20
CA ALA A 93 7.99 -2.52 8.40
C ALA A 93 8.23 -3.75 7.51
N ILE A 94 9.39 -3.78 6.86
CA ILE A 94 9.84 -4.90 6.02
C ILE A 94 11.32 -5.18 6.27
N LEU A 95 11.76 -6.34 5.82
CA LEU A 95 13.17 -6.64 5.64
C LEU A 95 13.53 -6.46 4.17
N GLN A 96 14.52 -5.63 3.87
CA GLN A 96 15.01 -5.35 2.53
C GLN A 96 16.24 -6.20 2.25
N ARG A 97 16.21 -7.03 1.20
CA ARG A 97 17.36 -7.83 0.77
C ARG A 97 18.48 -6.90 0.33
N THR A 98 19.67 -7.15 0.84
CA THR A 98 20.91 -6.50 0.42
C THR A 98 21.48 -7.20 -0.83
N GLY A 99 22.66 -6.79 -1.29
CA GLY A 99 23.39 -7.52 -2.33
C GLY A 99 24.18 -8.73 -1.82
N GLU A 100 24.19 -8.97 -0.49
CA GLU A 100 25.04 -9.97 0.13
C GLU A 100 24.34 -11.32 0.28
N CYS A 101 25.11 -12.38 0.05
CA CYS A 101 24.74 -13.76 0.30
C CYS A 101 25.94 -14.45 0.96
N ILE A 102 25.77 -14.86 2.21
CA ILE A 102 26.83 -15.44 3.05
C ILE A 102 26.39 -16.85 3.42
N ASP A 103 27.20 -17.85 3.05
CA ASP A 103 26.94 -19.27 3.33
C ASP A 103 25.55 -19.74 2.86
N GLY A 104 25.11 -19.26 1.69
CA GLY A 104 23.81 -19.62 1.10
C GLY A 104 22.61 -18.88 1.70
N MET A 105 22.83 -17.96 2.64
CA MET A 105 21.79 -17.12 3.22
C MET A 105 21.87 -15.70 2.67
N TYR A 106 20.74 -15.19 2.20
CA TYR A 106 20.62 -13.79 1.82
C TYR A 106 20.59 -12.91 3.07
N VAL A 107 21.30 -11.79 2.99
CA VAL A 107 21.34 -10.80 4.07
C VAL A 107 20.29 -9.73 3.83
N TYR A 108 19.52 -9.41 4.85
CA TYR A 108 18.45 -8.41 4.85
C TYR A 108 18.66 -7.38 5.95
N LYS A 109 18.15 -6.16 5.72
CA LYS A 109 18.14 -5.08 6.71
C LYS A 109 16.74 -4.54 6.95
N PRO A 110 16.38 -4.13 8.18
CA PRO A 110 15.11 -3.47 8.45
C PRO A 110 14.92 -2.22 7.60
N SER A 111 13.71 -2.06 7.08
CA SER A 111 13.28 -0.86 6.34
C SER A 111 11.79 -0.62 6.56
N VAL A 112 11.32 0.54 6.09
CA VAL A 112 9.90 0.94 6.17
C VAL A 112 9.47 1.41 4.79
N ILE A 113 8.33 0.88 4.33
CA ILE A 113 7.68 1.30 3.08
C ILE A 113 6.32 1.94 3.39
N GLU A 114 5.83 2.75 2.46
CA GLU A 114 4.46 3.26 2.48
C GLU A 114 3.56 2.32 1.68
N VAL A 115 2.49 1.85 2.29
CA VAL A 115 1.53 0.91 1.69
C VAL A 115 0.15 1.57 1.70
N ALA A 116 -0.53 1.55 0.56
CA ALA A 116 -1.91 2.00 0.48
C ALA A 116 -2.82 1.07 1.31
N THR A 117 -3.41 1.55 2.40
CA THR A 117 -4.19 0.73 3.34
C THR A 117 -5.69 1.00 3.32
N ALA A 118 -6.13 2.16 2.84
CA ALA A 118 -7.55 2.49 2.76
C ALA A 118 -7.82 3.58 1.70
N CYS A 119 -9.08 3.71 1.31
CA CYS A 119 -9.57 4.88 0.59
C CYS A 119 -10.60 5.60 1.46
N VAL A 120 -10.45 6.91 1.60
CA VAL A 120 -11.30 7.74 2.46
C VAL A 120 -11.92 8.87 1.66
N CYS A 121 -13.06 9.34 2.14
CA CYS A 121 -13.73 10.51 1.61
C CYS A 121 -13.20 11.79 2.26
N ALA A 122 -12.68 12.72 1.46
CA ALA A 122 -12.14 13.98 1.93
C ALA A 122 -12.77 15.15 1.17
N GLN A 123 -13.05 16.25 1.89
CA GLN A 123 -13.51 17.48 1.27
C GLN A 123 -12.34 18.23 0.64
N LYS A 124 -12.52 18.74 -0.58
CA LYS A 124 -11.53 19.64 -1.18
C LYS A 124 -11.62 21.01 -0.52
N VAL A 125 -10.56 21.41 0.18
CA VAL A 125 -10.43 22.75 0.75
C VAL A 125 -9.61 23.60 -0.22
N SER A 126 -10.22 24.62 -0.83
CA SER A 126 -9.48 25.70 -1.49
C SER A 126 -9.05 26.70 -0.43
N VAL A 127 -7.75 26.81 -0.16
CA VAL A 127 -7.22 27.90 0.66
C VAL A 127 -7.36 29.19 -0.15
N ILE A 128 -8.34 30.02 0.21
CA ILE A 128 -8.37 31.41 -0.24
C ILE A 128 -7.33 32.11 0.63
N SER A 129 -6.12 32.33 0.09
CA SER A 129 -5.19 33.25 0.73
C SER A 129 -5.78 34.64 0.61
N GLU A 130 -6.37 35.15 1.69
CA GLU A 130 -6.71 36.57 1.82
C GLU A 130 -5.39 37.36 1.80
N VAL A 131 -4.92 37.70 0.59
CA VAL A 131 -3.95 38.78 0.44
C VAL A 131 -4.73 40.05 0.76
N ASN A 132 -4.63 40.50 2.01
CA ASN A 132 -5.04 41.83 2.44
C ASN A 132 -4.34 42.86 1.54
N GLN A 133 -5.02 43.32 0.48
CA GLN A 133 -4.65 44.54 -0.23
C GLN A 133 -5.10 45.73 0.62
N TYR A 134 -4.31 46.07 1.63
CA TYR A 134 -4.22 47.42 2.16
C TYR A 134 -2.95 48.07 1.62
N ALA A 135 -3.03 48.56 0.38
CA ALA A 135 -2.15 49.54 -0.27
C ALA A 135 -2.85 49.87 -1.60
N GLU A 136 -3.28 51.08 -1.94
CA GLU A 136 -2.95 52.46 -1.52
C GLU A 136 -4.22 53.30 -1.35
#